data_AF-A0A7Y5FX79-F1
#
_entry.id   AF-A0A7Y5FX79-F1
#
_cell.length_a   1.000
_cell.length_b   1.000
_cell.length_c   1.000
_cell.angle_alpha   90.00
_cell.angle_beta   90.00
_cell.angle_gamma   90.00
#
_symmetry.space_group_name_H-M   'P 1'
#
loop_
_entity.id
_entity.type
_entity.pdbx_description
1 polymer ?
#
loop_
_entity_poly.entity_id
_entity_poly.type
_entity_poly.pdbx_seq_one_letter_code
_entity_poly.pdbx_strand_id
1 'polypeptide(L)'
;MINETRLRELHLRDAIPIQLGNLASSVKRLGFLVHSQKPRGITEQLFQECRLFAAWTISGANPETRADLEALQVDLAGWQNDLQNGAADDTQRADISAACTRWAERLLEHSGLLKTDRPVSL
;
A
#
# COMPACT_ATOMS: atom_id res chain seq x y z
N MET A 1 -5.75 -2.13 19.50
CA MET A 1 -6.98 -1.84 18.76
C MET A 1 -6.80 -0.48 18.08
N ILE A 2 -6.88 -0.43 16.75
CA ILE A 2 -6.77 0.82 15.99
C ILE A 2 -7.99 1.70 16.29
N ASN A 3 -7.78 2.99 16.53
CA ASN A 3 -8.88 3.96 16.54
C ASN A 3 -9.12 4.43 15.09
N GLU A 4 -9.97 3.71 14.38
CA GLU A 4 -10.23 3.93 12.96
C GLU A 4 -10.73 5.35 12.66
N THR A 5 -11.63 5.89 13.49
CA THR A 5 -12.15 7.25 13.31
C THR A 5 -11.04 8.29 13.33
N ARG A 6 -10.17 8.23 14.34
CA ARG A 6 -9.03 9.16 14.45
C ARG A 6 -8.05 8.97 13.30
N LEU A 7 -7.80 7.73 12.89
CA LEU A 7 -6.89 7.43 11.78
C LEU A 7 -7.43 7.97 10.45
N ARG A 8 -8.74 7.81 10.22
CA ARG A 8 -9.45 8.35 9.06
C ARG A 8 -9.39 9.87 9.01
N GLU A 9 -9.64 10.52 10.14
CA GLU A 9 -9.55 11.98 10.24
C GLU A 9 -8.14 12.49 9.93
N LEU A 10 -7.09 11.82 10.41
CA LEU A 10 -5.71 12.20 10.11
C LEU A 10 -5.39 12.01 8.62
N HIS A 11 -5.77 10.86 8.04
CA HIS A 11 -5.52 10.56 6.64
C HIS A 11 -6.24 11.54 5.70
N LEU A 12 -7.53 11.83 5.96
CA LEU A 12 -8.35 12.69 5.09
C LEU A 12 -8.03 14.19 5.20
N ARG A 13 -7.18 14.61 6.15
CA ARG A 13 -6.67 15.99 6.21
C ARG A 13 -5.65 16.29 5.11
N ASP A 14 -4.96 15.26 4.63
CA ASP A 14 -3.94 15.41 3.62
C ASP A 14 -4.55 15.52 2.22
N ALA A 15 -3.88 16.24 1.32
CA ALA A 15 -4.26 16.23 -0.11
C ALA A 15 -3.97 14.87 -0.75
N ILE A 16 -4.66 14.53 -1.83
CA ILE A 16 -4.52 13.23 -2.54
C ILE A 16 -3.07 12.84 -2.84
N PRO A 17 -2.19 13.73 -3.36
CA PRO A 17 -0.77 13.44 -3.51
C PRO A 17 -0.08 12.92 -2.23
N ILE A 18 -0.36 13.56 -1.09
CA ILE A 18 0.25 13.17 0.20
C ILE A 18 -0.35 11.85 0.69
N GLN A 19 -1.66 11.66 0.55
CA GLN A 19 -2.33 10.39 0.88
C GLN A 19 -1.72 9.21 0.11
N LEU A 20 -1.50 9.37 -1.21
CA LEU A 20 -0.90 8.36 -2.07
C LEU A 20 0.56 8.06 -1.68
N GLY A 21 1.36 9.10 -1.39
CA GLY A 21 2.74 8.91 -0.92
C GLY A 21 2.82 8.18 0.43
N ASN A 22 1.93 8.51 1.37
CA ASN A 22 1.82 7.83 2.67
C ASN A 22 1.39 6.36 2.51
N LEU A 23 0.44 6.10 1.62
CA LEU A 23 0.02 4.73 1.28
C LEU A 23 1.16 3.95 0.64
N ALA A 24 1.88 4.52 -0.31
CA ALA A 24 3.04 3.89 -0.94
C ALA A 24 4.10 3.47 0.08
N SER A 25 4.44 4.36 1.01
CA SER A 25 5.36 4.06 2.12
C SER A 25 4.86 2.91 2.99
N SER A 26 3.57 2.90 3.33
CA SER A 26 2.95 1.83 4.12
C SER A 26 2.96 0.47 3.39
N VAL A 27 2.63 0.45 2.09
CA VAL A 27 2.67 -0.76 1.26
C VAL A 27 4.10 -1.29 1.11
N LYS A 28 5.10 -0.41 0.92
CA LYS A 28 6.51 -0.83 0.87
C LYS A 28 6.96 -1.47 2.19
N ARG A 29 6.57 -0.87 3.32
CA ARG A 29 6.84 -1.42 4.66
C ARG A 29 6.17 -2.77 4.85
N LEU A 30 4.94 -2.93 4.37
CA LEU A 30 4.21 -4.21 4.41
C LEU A 30 4.97 -5.32 3.69
N GLY A 31 5.43 -5.08 2.46
CA GLY A 31 6.25 -6.04 1.71
C GLY A 31 7.50 -6.47 2.48
N PHE A 32 8.19 -5.52 3.10
CA PHE A 32 9.34 -5.82 3.97
C PHE A 32 8.96 -6.70 5.18
N LEU A 33 7.85 -6.41 5.87
CA LEU A 33 7.40 -7.20 7.02
C LEU A 33 7.03 -8.64 6.63
N VAL A 34 6.35 -8.80 5.49
CA VAL A 34 5.98 -10.12 4.94
C VAL A 34 7.22 -10.94 4.62
N HIS A 35 8.17 -10.36 3.89
CA HIS A 35 9.41 -11.04 3.51
C HIS A 35 10.27 -11.37 4.73
N SER A 36 10.38 -10.46 5.69
CA SER A 36 11.19 -10.64 6.90
C SER A 36 10.50 -11.47 7.99
N GLN A 37 9.35 -12.07 7.68
CA GLN A 37 8.55 -12.90 8.59
C GLN A 37 8.33 -12.25 9.97
N LYS A 38 8.06 -10.94 9.98
CA LYS A 38 7.85 -10.18 11.22
C LYS A 38 6.59 -10.65 11.96
N PRO A 39 6.48 -10.39 13.27
CA PRO A 39 5.38 -10.90 14.09
C PRO A 39 4.02 -10.66 13.45
N ARG A 40 3.21 -11.74 13.39
CA ARG A 40 1.92 -11.78 12.68
C ARG A 40 1.01 -10.59 13.01
N GLY A 41 0.90 -10.22 14.27
CA GLY A 41 0.03 -9.12 14.70
C GLY A 41 0.41 -7.74 14.11
N ILE A 42 1.69 -7.45 13.92
CA ILE A 42 2.13 -6.17 13.33
C ILE A 42 1.83 -6.18 11.83
N THR A 43 2.10 -7.30 11.16
CA THR A 43 1.84 -7.47 9.73
C THR A 43 0.34 -7.40 9.43
N GLU A 44 -0.51 -8.07 10.23
CA GLU A 44 -1.97 -8.03 10.11
C GLU A 44 -2.53 -6.63 10.33
N GLN A 45 -2.02 -5.90 11.32
CA GLN A 45 -2.41 -4.52 11.55
C GLN A 45 -2.08 -3.64 10.33
N LEU A 46 -0.89 -3.79 9.75
CA LEU A 46 -0.47 -2.98 8.60
C LEU A 46 -1.25 -3.34 7.33
N PHE A 47 -1.65 -4.60 7.13
CA PHE A 47 -2.59 -4.99 6.08
C PHE A 47 -3.92 -4.23 6.22
N GLN A 48 -4.49 -4.19 7.43
CA GLN A 48 -5.73 -3.48 7.70
C GLN A 48 -5.58 -1.98 7.41
N GLU A 49 -4.50 -1.34 7.88
CA GLU A 49 -4.23 0.07 7.64
C GLU A 49 -4.09 0.38 6.14
N CYS A 50 -3.32 -0.41 5.39
CA CYS A 50 -3.16 -0.20 3.94
C CYS A 50 -4.50 -0.28 3.19
N ARG A 51 -5.37 -1.24 3.55
CA ARG A 51 -6.71 -1.37 2.95
C ARG A 51 -7.60 -0.17 3.26
N LEU A 52 -7.61 0.29 4.51
CA LEU A 52 -8.38 1.47 4.92
C LEU A 52 -7.90 2.74 4.20
N PHE A 53 -6.59 2.98 4.16
CA PHE A 53 -6.00 4.11 3.45
C PHE A 53 -6.33 4.08 1.95
N ALA A 54 -6.24 2.91 1.31
CA ALA A 54 -6.65 2.78 -0.10
C ALA A 54 -8.13 3.12 -0.30
N ALA A 55 -9.02 2.56 0.52
CA ALA A 55 -10.46 2.81 0.46
C ALA A 55 -10.82 4.29 0.67
N TRP A 56 -10.17 4.97 1.61
CA TRP A 56 -10.42 6.39 1.88
C TRP A 56 -9.90 7.29 0.76
N THR A 57 -8.74 6.95 0.18
CA THR A 57 -8.13 7.73 -0.91
C THR A 57 -8.95 7.67 -2.20
N ILE A 58 -9.62 6.55 -2.47
CA ILE A 58 -10.47 6.33 -3.68
C ILE A 58 -11.49 7.46 -3.90
N SER A 59 -12.05 8.01 -2.82
CA SER A 59 -13.14 9.00 -2.90
C SER A 59 -12.70 10.32 -3.53
N GLY A 60 -11.43 10.71 -3.39
CA GLY A 60 -10.89 11.93 -3.99
C GLY A 60 -9.95 11.68 -5.19
N ALA A 61 -9.70 10.41 -5.53
CA ALA A 61 -8.83 10.04 -6.64
C ALA A 61 -9.52 10.21 -8.00
N ASN A 62 -8.71 10.51 -9.03
CA ASN A 62 -9.16 10.48 -10.43
C ASN A 62 -9.50 9.03 -10.87
N PRO A 63 -10.15 8.81 -12.02
CA PRO A 63 -10.57 7.48 -12.45
C PRO A 63 -9.45 6.45 -12.59
N GLU A 64 -8.29 6.85 -13.11
CA GLU A 64 -7.14 5.95 -13.31
C GLU A 64 -6.55 5.50 -11.97
N THR A 65 -6.24 6.46 -11.09
CA THR A 65 -5.75 6.19 -9.74
C THR A 65 -6.75 5.37 -8.93
N ARG A 66 -8.06 5.58 -9.13
CA ARG A 66 -9.10 4.78 -8.47
C ARG A 66 -9.04 3.31 -8.86
N ALA A 67 -8.94 3.01 -10.15
CA ALA A 67 -8.85 1.63 -10.62
C ALA A 67 -7.63 0.89 -10.02
N ASP A 68 -6.51 1.59 -9.88
CA ASP A 68 -5.30 1.04 -9.27
C ASP A 68 -5.45 0.82 -7.76
N LEU A 69 -6.11 1.74 -7.04
CA LEU A 69 -6.39 1.57 -5.61
C LEU A 69 -7.36 0.39 -5.36
N GLU A 70 -8.31 0.15 -6.26
CA GLU A 70 -9.21 -1.00 -6.20
C GLU A 70 -8.46 -2.31 -6.47
N ALA A 71 -7.61 -2.36 -7.49
CA ALA A 71 -6.77 -3.51 -7.78
C ALA A 71 -5.80 -3.83 -6.62
N LEU A 72 -5.17 -2.81 -6.03
CA LEU A 72 -4.35 -2.97 -4.83
C LEU A 72 -5.14 -3.56 -3.66
N GLN A 73 -6.41 -3.16 -3.45
CA GLN A 73 -7.22 -3.74 -2.39
C GLN A 73 -7.52 -5.23 -2.59
N VAL A 74 -7.72 -5.67 -3.83
CA VAL A 74 -7.89 -7.09 -4.17
C VAL A 74 -6.62 -7.88 -3.83
N ASP A 75 -5.46 -7.38 -4.27
CA ASP A 75 -4.16 -7.98 -3.98
C ASP A 75 -3.90 -8.07 -2.47
N LEU A 76 -4.11 -6.98 -1.73
CA LEU A 76 -3.94 -6.95 -0.28
C LEU A 76 -4.83 -7.97 0.44
N ALA A 77 -6.09 -8.12 0.00
CA ALA A 77 -7.01 -9.10 0.58
C ALA A 77 -6.57 -10.54 0.27
N GLY A 78 -6.13 -10.82 -0.95
CA GLY A 78 -5.61 -12.12 -1.36
C GLY A 78 -4.37 -12.51 -0.54
N TRP A 79 -3.37 -11.64 -0.48
CA TRP A 79 -2.14 -11.91 0.27
C TRP A 79 -2.39 -12.10 1.76
N GLN A 80 -3.28 -11.28 2.35
CA GLN A 80 -3.66 -11.45 3.75
C GLN A 80 -4.27 -12.84 3.99
N ASN A 81 -5.18 -13.29 3.12
CA ASN A 81 -5.79 -14.61 3.21
C ASN A 81 -4.75 -15.74 3.09
N ASP A 82 -3.85 -15.66 2.10
CA ASP A 82 -2.83 -16.69 1.88
C ASP A 82 -1.87 -16.82 3.06
N LEU A 83 -1.45 -15.68 3.63
CA LEU A 83 -0.60 -15.64 4.82
C LEU A 83 -1.32 -16.19 6.06
N GLN A 84 -2.60 -15.88 6.24
CA GLN A 84 -3.39 -16.31 7.41
C GLN A 84 -3.69 -17.81 7.39
N ASN A 85 -3.88 -18.39 6.21
CA ASN A 85 -4.13 -19.81 6.01
C ASN A 85 -2.84 -20.65 6.03
N GLY A 86 -1.68 -20.02 6.20
CA GLY A 86 -0.38 -20.69 6.16
C GLY A 86 0.00 -21.22 4.78
N ALA A 87 -0.68 -20.76 3.72
CA ALA A 87 -0.44 -21.18 2.36
C ALA A 87 0.84 -20.58 1.77
N ALA A 88 1.33 -19.48 2.34
CA ALA A 88 2.47 -18.71 1.86
C ALA A 88 3.84 -19.26 2.32
N ASP A 89 4.59 -19.86 1.38
CA ASP A 89 6.00 -20.23 1.53
C ASP A 89 6.96 -19.03 1.31
N ASP A 90 8.27 -19.28 1.39
CA ASP A 90 9.30 -18.23 1.24
C ASP A 90 9.29 -17.60 -0.16
N THR A 91 8.98 -18.37 -1.20
CA THR A 91 8.88 -17.87 -2.58
C THR A 91 7.66 -16.94 -2.71
N GLN A 92 6.50 -17.37 -2.22
CA GLN A 92 5.30 -16.54 -2.24
C GLN A 92 5.46 -15.26 -1.41
N ARG A 93 6.18 -15.31 -0.28
CA ARG A 93 6.50 -14.11 0.51
C ARG A 93 7.42 -13.15 -0.24
N ALA A 94 8.39 -13.67 -0.99
CA ALA A 94 9.22 -12.85 -1.86
C ALA A 94 8.41 -12.20 -2.99
N ASP A 95 7.47 -12.95 -3.59
CA ASP A 95 6.58 -12.44 -4.63
C ASP A 95 5.65 -11.33 -4.11
N ILE A 96 5.06 -11.52 -2.93
CA ILE A 96 4.26 -10.47 -2.27
C ILE A 96 5.12 -9.22 -2.02
N SER A 97 6.35 -9.37 -1.55
CA SER A 97 7.25 -8.24 -1.31
C SER A 97 7.61 -7.48 -2.59
N ALA A 98 7.86 -8.22 -3.68
CA ALA A 98 8.10 -7.64 -4.99
C ALA A 98 6.85 -6.93 -5.52
N ALA A 99 5.65 -7.49 -5.33
CA ALA A 99 4.40 -6.87 -5.70
C ALA A 99 4.13 -5.58 -4.90
N CYS A 100 4.31 -5.59 -3.59
CA CYS A 100 4.25 -4.39 -2.74
C CYS A 100 5.21 -3.30 -3.21
N THR A 101 6.40 -3.68 -3.70
CA THR A 101 7.35 -2.71 -4.26
C THR A 101 6.80 -2.03 -5.51
N ARG A 102 6.27 -2.80 -6.46
CA ARG A 102 5.67 -2.26 -7.69
C ARG A 102 4.47 -1.37 -7.40
N TRP A 103 3.63 -1.76 -6.45
CA TRP A 103 2.50 -0.93 -6.01
C TRP A 103 2.95 0.37 -5.38
N ALA A 104 3.97 0.34 -4.51
CA ALA A 104 4.50 1.56 -3.92
C ALA A 104 5.04 2.53 -4.97
N GLU A 105 5.77 2.02 -5.97
CA GLU A 105 6.27 2.82 -7.10
C GLU A 105 5.11 3.44 -7.89
N ARG A 106 4.11 2.63 -8.28
CA ARG A 106 2.93 3.10 -9.01
C ARG A 106 2.11 4.14 -8.25
N LEU A 107 1.94 3.97 -6.94
CA LEU A 107 1.27 4.96 -6.09
C LEU A 107 2.05 6.27 -5.98
N LEU A 108 3.39 6.21 -5.95
CA LEU A 108 4.25 7.39 -5.96
C LEU A 108 4.25 8.12 -7.31
N GLU A 109 4.08 7.39 -8.41
CA GLU A 109 3.86 7.98 -9.73
C GLU A 109 2.53 8.75 -9.75
N HIS A 110 1.43 8.13 -9.31
CA HIS A 110 0.12 8.80 -9.17
C HIS A 110 0.15 9.99 -8.22
N SER A 111 1.01 9.94 -7.21
CA SER A 111 1.13 11.04 -6.26
C SER A 111 1.82 12.27 -6.86
N GLY A 112 2.55 12.12 -7.97
CA GLY A 112 3.36 13.20 -8.56
C GLY A 112 4.51 13.67 -7.65
N LEU A 113 4.85 12.92 -6.60
CA LEU A 113 5.93 13.28 -5.66
C LEU A 113 7.31 12.78 -6.15
N LEU A 114 7.33 11.88 -7.12
CA LEU A 114 8.56 11.51 -7.82
C LEU A 114 9.01 12.68 -8.69
N LYS A 115 9.98 13.44 -8.20
CA LYS A 115 10.75 14.35 -9.07
C LYS A 115 11.50 13.50 -10.08
N THR A 116 11.01 13.42 -11.31
CA THR A 116 11.76 12.88 -12.44
C THR A 116 12.70 13.94 -12.98
N ASP A 117 13.69 14.34 -12.18
CA ASP A 117 14.86 15.05 -12.71
C ASP A 117 15.82 14.00 -13.29
N ARG A 118 15.45 13.43 -14.44
CA ARG A 118 16.43 12.87 -15.35
C ARG A 118 16.74 13.98 -16.35
N PRO A 119 17.93 14.61 -16.32
CA PRO A 119 18.28 15.58 -17.35
C PRO A 119 18.22 14.86 -18.69
N VAL A 120 17.41 15.39 -19.61
CA VAL A 120 17.52 15.04 -21.03
C VAL A 120 18.89 15.55 -21.45
N SER A 121 19.83 14.64 -21.67
CA SER A 121 21.06 14.98 -22.38
C SER A 121 20.66 15.43 -23.79
N LEU A 122 20.80 16.73 -24.05
CA LEU A 122 20.82 17.31 -25.40
C LEU A 122 22.10 16.90 -26.13
#